data_AF-A0A453BIH5-F1
#
_entry.id   AF-A0A453BIH5-F1
#
_cell.length_a   1.000
_cell.length_b   1.000
_cell.length_c   1.000
_cell.angle_alpha   90.00
_cell.angle_beta   90.00
_cell.angle_gamma   90.00
#
_symmetry.space_group_name_H-M   'P 1'
#
loop_
_entity.id
_entity.type
_entity.pdbx_description
1 polymer ?
#
loop_
_entity_poly.entity_id
_entity_poly.type
_entity_poly.pdbx_seq_one_letter_code
_entity_poly.pdbx_strand_id
1 'polypeptide(L)' 'MTEKEVGRIFVGGLSWDTTERTLERAFGEFGKVIETQV' A
#
# COMPACT_ATOMS: atom_id res chain seq x y z
N MET A 1 -1.88 17.72 -11.05
CA MET A 1 -1.44 16.46 -10.40
C MET A 1 -0.18 16.82 -9.65
N THR A 2 -0.28 16.97 -8.33
CA THR A 2 0.87 17.29 -7.48
C THR A 2 1.75 16.04 -7.37
N GLU A 3 3.08 16.19 -7.37
CA GLU A 3 4.06 15.09 -7.24
C GLU A 3 3.78 14.14 -6.07
N LYS A 4 3.06 14.63 -5.05
CA LYS A 4 2.64 13.88 -3.87
C LYS A 4 1.75 12.66 -4.16
N GLU A 5 1.10 12.59 -5.32
CA GLU A 5 0.18 11.49 -5.67
C GLU A 5 0.77 10.48 -6.65
N VAL A 6 2.00 10.72 -7.13
CA VAL A 6 2.69 9.78 -8.02
C VAL A 6 3.15 8.57 -7.20
N GLY A 7 2.70 7.37 -7.58
CA GLY A 7 3.08 6.12 -6.91
C GLY A 7 2.11 5.65 -5.81
N ARG A 8 0.98 6.34 -5.60
CA ARG A 8 -0.12 5.81 -4.77
C ARG A 8 -1.00 4.88 -5.59
N ILE A 9 -1.30 3.71 -5.04
CA ILE A 9 -2.20 2.71 -5.64
C ILE A 9 -3.35 2.40 -4.70
N PHE A 10 -4.51 2.07 -5.26
CA PHE A 10 -5.67 1.59 -4.51
C PHE A 10 -5.79 0.08 -4.70
N VAL A 11 -5.95 -0.65 -3.60
CA VAL A 11 -6.08 -2.11 -3.62
C VAL A 11 -7.44 -2.48 -3.02
N GLY A 12 -8.33 -2.98 -3.85
CA GLY A 12 -9.67 -3.45 -3.45
C GLY A 12 -9.75 -4.97 -3.37
N GLY A 13 -10.85 -5.49 -2.80
CA GLY A 13 -11.09 -6.94 -2.71
C GLY A 13 -10.22 -7.67 -1.69
N LEU A 14 -9.66 -6.91 -0.73
CA LEU A 14 -8.89 -7.47 0.37
C LEU A 14 -9.82 -8.09 1.42
N SER A 15 -9.32 -9.12 2.11
CA SER A 15 -10.00 -9.70 3.28
C SER A 15 -10.14 -8.66 4.39
N TRP A 16 -11.17 -8.80 5.24
CA TRP A 16 -11.36 -8.00 6.45
C TRP A 16 -10.21 -8.15 7.46
N ASP A 17 -9.45 -9.23 7.35
CA ASP A 17 -8.27 -9.51 8.19
C ASP A 17 -6.99 -8.84 7.63
N THR A 18 -7.04 -8.23 6.43
CA THR A 18 -5.87 -7.56 5.88
C THR A 18 -5.50 -6.35 6.73
N THR A 19 -4.24 -6.29 7.12
CA THR A 19 -3.68 -5.18 7.91
C THR A 19 -2.63 -4.43 7.10
N GLU A 20 -2.29 -3.23 7.57
CA GLU A 20 -1.22 -2.41 7.01
C GLU A 20 0.10 -3.20 6.94
N ARG A 21 0.43 -3.98 7.98
CA ARG A 21 1.64 -4.83 7.99
C ARG A 21 1.64 -5.87 6.87
N THR A 22 0.48 -6.45 6.56
CA THR A 22 0.36 -7.40 5.45
C THR A 22 0.63 -6.71 4.12
N LEU A 23 0.11 -5.49 3.94
CA LEU A 23 0.37 -4.67 2.74
C LEU A 23 1.84 -4.24 2.66
N GLU A 24 2.41 -3.72 3.74
CA GLU A 24 3.83 -3.32 3.80
C GLU A 24 4.76 -4.49 3.47
N ARG A 25 4.45 -5.70 3.98
CA ARG A 25 5.24 -6.89 3.67
C ARG A 25 5.09 -7.32 2.21
N ALA A 26 3.87 -7.30 1.68
CA ALA A 26 3.60 -7.71 0.31
C ALA A 26 4.21 -6.75 -0.72
N PHE A 27 4.11 -5.44 -0.48
CA PHE A 27 4.65 -4.41 -1.38
C PHE A 27 6.13 -4.08 -1.10
N GLY A 28 6.63 -4.44 0.08
CA GLY A 28 8.02 -4.22 0.50
C GLY A 28 9.06 -4.90 -0.38
N GLU A 29 8.72 -6.01 -1.04
CA GLU A 29 9.61 -6.68 -2.01
C GLU A 29 9.82 -5.85 -3.29
N PHE A 30 8.86 -4.99 -3.64
CA PHE A 30 8.93 -4.14 -4.84
C PHE A 30 9.58 -2.78 -4.56
N GLY A 31 9.84 -2.46 -3.30
CA GLY A 31 10.47 -1.22 -2.87
C GLY A 31 10.03 -0.79 -1.48
N LYS A 32 10.61 0.32 -1.00
CA LYS A 32 10.24 0.87 0.30
C LYS A 32 8.83 1.44 0.23
N VAL A 33 7.95 0.89 1.05
CA VAL A 33 6.62 1.44 1.28
C VAL A 33 6.74 2.68 2.17
N ILE A 34 6.19 3.80 1.72
CA ILE A 34 6.27 5.10 2.43
C ILE A 34 5.05 5.28 3.34
N GLU A 35 3.88 4.86 2.86
CA GLU A 35 2.59 5.02 3.55
C GLU A 35 1.65 3.90 3.10
N THR A 36 0.95 3.30 4.06
CA THR A 36 -0.17 2.38 3.84
C THR A 36 -1.31 2.78 4.73
N GLN A 37 -2.54 2.55 4.27
CA GLN A 37 -3.75 2.74 5.07
C GLN A 37 -4.77 1.69 4.63
N VAL A 38 -5.39 1.00 5.59
CA VAL A 38 -6.46 0.02 5.38
C VAL A 38 -7.81 0.65 5.63
#